data_AF-A0A259Q3M7-F1
#
_entry.id   AF-A0A259Q3M7-F1
#
_cell.length_a   1.000
_cell.length_b   1.000
_cell.length_c   1.000
_cell.angle_alpha   90.00
_cell.angle_beta   90.00
_cell.angle_gamma   90.00
#
_symmetry.space_group_name_H-M   'P 1'
#
loop_
_entity.id
_entity.type
_entity.pdbx_description
1 polymer ?
#
loop_
_entity_poly.entity_id
_entity_poly.type
_entity_poly.pdbx_seq_one_letter_code
_entity_poly.pdbx_strand_id
1 'polypeptide(L)' 'MRKTIGSGSTFEALAGYSRAVVDGIYVHVSGTTGFDYARMTIDPDVVEQTHQCMRNIADALRQADCGLDEVVRVRYL' A
#
# COMPACT_ATOMS: atom_id res chain seq x y z
N MET A 1 10.88 14.25 -10.44
CA MET A 1 11.86 13.36 -9.80
C MET A 1 11.10 12.17 -9.22
N ARG A 2 11.56 10.93 -9.45
CA ARG A 2 10.89 9.72 -8.95
C ARG A 2 11.20 9.51 -7.46
N LYS A 3 10.18 9.23 -6.65
CA LYS A 3 10.29 8.89 -5.21
C LYS A 3 9.69 7.52 -4.96
N THR A 4 10.39 6.67 -4.21
CA THR A 4 9.87 5.36 -3.78
C THR A 4 9.46 5.41 -2.32
N ILE A 5 8.37 4.72 -1.99
CA ILE A 5 7.80 4.61 -0.65
C ILE A 5 7.84 3.13 -0.25
N GLY A 6 8.39 2.84 0.92
CA GLY A 6 8.44 1.49 1.49
C GLY A 6 7.44 1.35 2.64
N SER A 7 6.96 0.13 2.87
CA SER A 7 6.16 -0.20 4.06
C SER A 7 6.99 -0.78 5.21
N GLY A 8 8.26 -1.13 4.95
CA GLY A 8 9.10 -1.87 5.90
C GLY A 8 8.87 -3.38 5.86
N SER A 9 8.03 -3.86 4.92
CA SER A 9 7.81 -5.28 4.71
C SER A 9 9.06 -5.99 4.21
N THR A 10 9.36 -7.15 4.78
CA THR A 10 10.42 -8.05 4.27
C THR A 10 10.18 -8.47 2.82
N PHE A 11 8.93 -8.53 2.37
CA PHE A 11 8.58 -8.87 1.00
C PHE A 11 9.10 -7.85 -0.02
N GLU A 12 9.16 -6.57 0.34
CA GLU A 12 9.67 -5.51 -0.56
C GLU A 12 11.14 -5.74 -0.90
N ALA A 13 11.94 -6.10 0.12
CA ALA A 13 13.35 -6.43 -0.05
C ALA A 13 13.55 -7.74 -0.82
N LEU A 14 12.75 -8.77 -0.52
CA LEU A 14 12.87 -10.10 -1.13
C LEU A 14 12.42 -10.14 -2.61
N ALA A 15 11.31 -9.47 -2.92
CA ALA A 15 10.71 -9.49 -4.27
C ALA A 15 11.10 -8.27 -5.12
N GLY A 16 11.79 -7.27 -4.56
CA GLY A 16 12.34 -6.14 -5.30
C GLY A 16 11.28 -5.13 -5.76
N TYR A 17 10.34 -4.77 -4.90
CA TYR A 17 9.31 -3.74 -5.19
C TYR A 17 9.21 -2.69 -4.08
N SER A 18 8.49 -1.60 -4.34
CA SER A 18 8.19 -0.54 -3.36
C SER A 18 6.69 -0.50 -3.10
N ARG A 19 6.25 -0.20 -1.87
CA ARG A 19 4.81 -0.05 -1.53
C ARG A 19 4.10 0.91 -2.49
N ALA A 20 4.74 2.05 -2.78
CA ALA A 20 4.28 2.98 -3.79
C ALA A 20 5.45 3.68 -4.48
N VAL A 21 5.18 4.18 -5.69
CA VAL A 21 6.10 5.03 -6.45
C VAL A 21 5.36 6.30 -6.85
N VAL A 22 5.97 7.45 -6.55
CA VAL A 22 5.54 8.75 -7.05
C VAL A 22 6.31 9.05 -8.33
N ASP A 23 5.57 9.24 -9.42
CA ASP A 23 6.11 9.62 -10.73
C ASP A 23 5.32 10.78 -11.34
N GLY A 24 5.95 11.96 -11.35
CA GLY A 24 5.28 13.20 -11.73
C GLY A 24 4.11 13.51 -10.79
N ILE A 25 2.89 13.51 -11.35
CA ILE A 25 1.63 13.74 -10.62
C ILE A 25 0.92 12.44 -10.23
N TYR A 26 1.46 11.28 -10.60
CA TYR A 26 0.83 9.99 -10.34
C TYR A 26 1.47 9.29 -9.16
N VAL A 27 0.63 8.62 -8.38
CA VAL A 27 1.06 7.69 -7.34
C VAL A 27 0.61 6.29 -7.74
N HIS A 28 1.57 5.40 -7.93
CA HIS A 28 1.34 4.00 -8.25
C HIS A 28 1.53 3.16 -6.99
N VAL A 29 0.43 2.66 -6.43
CA VAL A 29 0.45 1.77 -5.26
C VAL A 29 0.53 0.32 -5.71
N SER A 30 1.43 -0.46 -5.12
CA SER A 30 1.54 -1.90 -5.40
C SER A 30 0.33 -2.68 -4.88
N GLY A 31 0.17 -3.91 -5.39
CA GLY A 31 -0.82 -4.85 -4.88
C GLY A 31 -0.72 -4.98 -3.36
N THR A 32 -1.83 -4.77 -2.69
CA THR A 32 -1.89 -4.71 -1.22
C THR A 32 -2.88 -5.76 -0.73
N THR A 33 -2.46 -6.54 0.26
CA THR A 33 -3.29 -7.55 0.92
C THR A 33 -3.67 -7.05 2.31
N GLY A 34 -4.55 -7.78 3.00
CA GLY A 34 -4.94 -7.51 4.39
C GLY A 34 -3.88 -7.87 5.44
N PHE A 35 -2.61 -7.96 5.08
CA PHE A 35 -1.52 -8.26 6.01
C PHE A 35 -1.19 -7.02 6.86
N ASP A 36 -1.13 -7.18 8.17
CA ASP A 36 -0.66 -6.15 9.09
C ASP A 36 0.87 -6.25 9.20
N TYR A 37 1.57 -5.30 8.58
CA TYR A 37 3.03 -5.27 8.57
C TYR A 37 3.66 -4.81 9.89
N ALA A 38 2.90 -4.13 10.76
CA ALA A 38 3.37 -3.73 12.08
C ALA A 38 3.35 -4.92 13.05
N ARG A 39 2.31 -5.76 12.96
CA ARG A 39 2.16 -6.97 13.78
C ARG A 39 2.73 -8.23 13.15
N MET A 40 3.02 -8.19 11.85
CA MET A 40 3.46 -9.33 11.05
C MET A 40 2.45 -10.49 11.06
N THR A 41 1.17 -10.17 10.97
CA THR A 41 0.06 -11.14 11.01
C THR A 41 -0.99 -10.85 9.94
N ILE A 42 -1.86 -11.83 9.70
CA ILE A 42 -3.08 -11.67 8.91
C ILE A 42 -4.27 -12.09 9.77
N ASP A 43 -5.33 -11.29 9.77
CA ASP A 43 -6.56 -11.61 10.49
C ASP A 43 -7.32 -12.75 9.77
N PRO A 44 -7.93 -13.71 10.48
CA PRO A 44 -8.74 -14.75 9.84
C PRO A 44 -10.02 -14.21 9.17
N ASP A 45 -10.54 -13.05 9.58
CA ASP A 45 -11.74 -12.45 9.00
C ASP A 45 -11.45 -11.68 7.71
N VAL A 46 -12.22 -11.97 6.65
CA VAL A 46 -12.08 -11.33 5.33
C VAL A 46 -12.46 -9.85 5.36
N VAL A 47 -13.43 -9.47 6.21
CA VAL A 47 -13.84 -8.07 6.35
C VAL A 47 -12.69 -7.28 6.98
N GLU A 48 -12.10 -7.81 8.06
CA GLU A 48 -10.95 -7.17 8.69
C GLU A 48 -9.72 -7.11 7.76
N GLN A 49 -9.45 -8.17 6.99
CA GLN A 49 -8.41 -8.13 5.95
C GLN A 49 -8.66 -7.02 4.92
N THR A 50 -9.92 -6.80 4.52
CA THR A 50 -10.28 -5.73 3.59
C THR A 50 -10.00 -4.36 4.21
N HIS A 51 -10.39 -4.16 5.47
CA HIS A 51 -10.09 -2.92 6.19
C HIS A 51 -8.58 -2.71 6.38
N GLN A 52 -7.81 -3.76 6.66
CA GLN A 52 -6.36 -3.68 6.78
C GLN A 52 -5.69 -3.33 5.45
N CYS A 53 -6.18 -3.89 4.34
CA CYS A 53 -5.70 -3.54 3.00
C CYS A 53 -5.91 -2.03 2.72
N MET A 54 -7.09 -1.49 3.03
CA MET A 54 -7.37 -0.07 2.85
C MET A 54 -6.52 0.83 3.75
N ARG A 55 -6.25 0.42 5.00
CA ARG A 55 -5.32 1.13 5.91
C ARG A 55 -3.91 1.20 5.32
N ASN A 56 -3.39 0.07 4.85
CA ASN A 56 -2.06 0.00 4.23
C ASN A 56 -1.95 0.91 2.99
N ILE A 57 -2.99 0.96 2.15
CA ILE A 57 -3.05 1.86 0.99
C ILE A 57 -3.07 3.32 1.44
N ALA A 58 -3.93 3.67 2.41
CA ALA A 58 -4.02 5.03 2.93
C ALA A 58 -2.68 5.51 3.51
N ASP A 59 -1.95 4.65 4.23
CA ASP A 59 -0.64 4.99 4.77
C ASP A 59 0.41 5.23 3.68
N ALA A 60 0.34 4.49 2.57
CA ALA A 60 1.22 4.71 1.42
C ALA A 60 0.92 6.04 0.71
N LEU A 61 -0.36 6.36 0.51
CA LEU A 61 -0.80 7.61 -0.10
C LEU A 61 -0.43 8.81 0.77
N ARG A 62 -0.60 8.71 2.10
CA ARG A 62 -0.21 9.76 3.03
C ARG A 62 1.29 10.06 2.98
N GLN A 63 2.15 9.06 2.76
CA GLN A 63 3.59 9.25 2.54
C GLN A 63 3.94 9.86 1.17
N ALA A 64 3.00 9.83 0.24
CA ALA A 64 3.03 10.51 -1.05
C ALA A 64 2.35 11.89 -1.02
N ASP A 65 1.96 12.38 0.17
CA ASP A 65 1.28 13.65 0.38
C ASP A 65 -0.11 13.73 -0.28
N CYS A 66 -0.81 12.60 -0.39
CA CYS A 66 -2.18 12.50 -0.93
C CYS A 66 -3.10 11.55 -0.12
N GLY A 67 -4.40 11.54 -0.45
CA GLY A 67 -5.44 10.79 0.26
C GLY A 67 -6.21 9.77 -0.58
N LEU A 68 -7.04 8.95 0.08
CA LEU A 68 -7.94 8.01 -0.58
C LEU A 68 -8.99 8.71 -1.46
N ASP A 69 -9.35 9.94 -1.13
CA ASP A 69 -10.26 10.81 -1.86
C ASP A 69 -9.72 11.29 -3.21
N GLU A 70 -8.41 11.15 -3.44
CA GLU A 70 -7.74 11.49 -4.70
C GLU A 70 -7.52 10.26 -5.61
N VAL A 71 -8.03 9.08 -5.20
CA VAL A 71 -7.89 7.84 -5.97
C VAL A 71 -8.82 7.85 -7.17
N VAL A 72 -8.22 7.82 -8.37
CA VAL A 72 -8.96 7.84 -9.65
C VAL A 72 -9.16 6.47 -10.31
N ARG A 73 -8.47 5.42 -9.82
CA ARG A 73 -8.56 4.07 -10.37
C ARG A 73 -8.19 3.01 -9.34
N VAL A 74 -8.98 1.94 -9.28
CA VAL A 74 -8.71 0.75 -8.46
C VAL A 74 -8.85 -0.51 -9.31
N ARG A 75 -8.05 -1.53 -9.02
CA ARG A 75 -8.17 -2.87 -9.58
C ARG A 75 -8.25 -3.90 -8.45
N TYR A 76 -9.33 -4.66 -8.42
CA TYR A 76 -9.50 -5.82 -7.54
C TYR A 76 -9.11 -7.10 -8.30
N LEU A 77 -8.48 -8.05 -7.62
CA LEU A 77 -8.04 -9.34 -8.16
C LEU A 77 -8.77 -10.48 -7.47
#